data_AF-A0A6L9J2R0-F1
#
_entry.id   AF-A0A6L9J2R0-F1
#
_cell.length_a   1.000
_cell.length_b   1.000
_cell.length_c   1.000
_cell.angle_alpha   90.00
_cell.angle_beta   90.00
_cell.angle_gamma   90.00
#
_symmetry.space_group_name_H-M   'P 1'
#
loop_
_entity.id
_entity.type
_entity.pdbx_description
1 polymer ?
#
loop_
_entity_poly.entity_id
_entity_poly.type
_entity_poly.pdbx_seq_one_letter_code
_entity_poly.pdbx_strand_id
1 'polypeptide(L)'
;MTYFGVLVIFIGPPLVALGVWNWLDVRRGKTLGTGLLERLALPVLLGHVVIALAYTTPWDNYLVATEVWWYDPDLVTGLTLGWVPIEEYTFFIVQTLLSGLLLLTLARYLPLIPHFRPQAGLRRNAVLVLGVLWLVSITPLLIGWDPGTYLALELGWALPPIMLQAGFGADILWSRRRLVVPGILLPTVYLCLVDAIAINSGTWTIDPSQSTGIMVGGVLPIEEVVFFFLTNTLVVLGMTLMLAEESHQRTRHLIARLRNQDERPQDIEHGLQTTE
;
A
#
# COMPACT_ATOMS: atom_id res chain seq x y z
N MET A 1 -15.59 -17.76 -14.04
CA MET A 1 -15.07 -16.91 -15.15
C MET A 1 -13.55 -16.98 -15.10
N THR A 2 -12.85 -16.97 -16.23
CA THR A 2 -11.37 -17.05 -16.18
C THR A 2 -10.79 -15.83 -15.47
N TYR A 3 -9.64 -15.97 -14.82
CA TYR A 3 -9.04 -14.89 -14.05
C TYR A 3 -8.66 -13.71 -14.97
N PHE A 4 -8.02 -13.95 -16.11
CA PHE A 4 -7.84 -12.86 -17.11
C PHE A 4 -9.16 -12.27 -17.58
N GLY A 5 -10.24 -13.05 -17.64
CA GLY A 5 -11.59 -12.55 -17.91
C GLY A 5 -12.04 -11.52 -16.87
N VAL A 6 -11.84 -11.80 -15.58
CA VAL A 6 -12.09 -10.85 -14.48
C VAL A 6 -11.29 -9.56 -14.71
N LEU A 7 -9.98 -9.68 -14.94
CA LEU A 7 -9.10 -8.53 -15.10
C LEU A 7 -9.47 -7.67 -16.30
N VAL A 8 -9.74 -8.29 -17.45
CA VAL A 8 -10.08 -7.58 -18.68
C VAL A 8 -11.46 -6.92 -18.58
N ILE A 9 -12.45 -7.57 -17.99
CA ILE A 9 -13.82 -7.05 -17.94
C ILE A 9 -13.97 -5.98 -16.86
N PHE A 10 -13.39 -6.21 -15.68
CA PHE A 10 -13.65 -5.37 -14.51
C PHE A 10 -12.50 -4.41 -14.20
N ILE A 11 -11.24 -4.72 -14.53
CA ILE A 11 -10.12 -3.81 -14.21
C ILE A 11 -9.67 -3.02 -15.44
N GLY A 12 -9.69 -3.64 -16.63
CA GLY A 12 -9.27 -3.02 -17.89
C GLY A 12 -9.99 -1.69 -18.21
N PRO A 13 -11.33 -1.65 -18.29
CA PRO A 13 -12.07 -0.44 -18.62
C PRO A 13 -11.82 0.74 -17.67
N PRO A 14 -11.94 0.61 -16.33
CA PRO A 14 -11.68 1.73 -15.44
C PRO A 14 -10.20 2.15 -15.48
N LEU A 15 -9.26 1.22 -15.67
CA LEU A 15 -7.84 1.54 -15.80
C LEU A 15 -7.57 2.40 -17.04
N VAL A 16 -8.12 2.00 -18.21
CA VAL A 16 -8.02 2.79 -19.45
C VAL A 16 -8.69 4.14 -19.29
N ALA A 17 -9.88 4.19 -18.69
CA ALA A 17 -10.60 5.44 -18.46
C ALA A 17 -9.79 6.41 -17.59
N LEU A 18 -9.21 5.93 -16.48
CA LEU A 18 -8.35 6.75 -15.61
C LEU A 18 -7.06 7.17 -16.30
N GLY A 19 -6.44 6.29 -17.10
CA GLY A 19 -5.26 6.62 -17.89
C GLY A 19 -5.53 7.74 -18.91
N VAL A 20 -6.61 7.61 -19.68
CA VAL A 20 -7.06 8.63 -20.64
C VAL A 20 -7.43 9.92 -19.92
N TRP A 21 -8.12 9.85 -18.78
CA TRP A 21 -8.47 11.01 -17.99
C TRP A 21 -7.21 11.77 -17.54
N ASN A 22 -6.26 11.10 -16.90
CA ASN A 22 -5.00 11.71 -16.47
C ASN A 22 -4.25 12.35 -17.65
N TRP A 23 -4.19 11.66 -18.78
CA TRP A 23 -3.56 12.20 -20.00
C TRP A 23 -4.24 13.45 -20.53
N LEU A 24 -5.59 13.46 -20.58
CA LEU A 24 -6.37 14.62 -20.99
C LEU A 24 -6.18 15.80 -20.02
N ASP A 25 -6.13 15.55 -18.72
CA ASP A 25 -5.93 16.59 -17.71
C ASP A 25 -4.55 17.23 -17.82
N VAL A 26 -3.50 16.43 -18.02
CA VAL A 26 -2.15 16.94 -18.30
C VAL A 26 -2.14 17.78 -19.59
N ARG A 27 -2.79 17.32 -20.66
CA ARG A 27 -2.92 18.08 -21.92
C ARG A 27 -3.70 19.40 -21.77
N ARG A 28 -4.65 19.45 -20.84
CA ARG A 28 -5.42 20.66 -20.50
C ARG A 28 -4.68 21.59 -19.54
N GLY A 29 -3.44 21.27 -19.16
CA GLY A 29 -2.63 22.06 -18.24
C GLY A 29 -3.09 21.98 -16.79
N LYS A 30 -3.90 20.98 -16.42
CA LYS A 30 -4.23 20.75 -15.01
C LYS A 30 -3.03 20.18 -14.27
N THR A 31 -2.78 20.72 -13.09
CA THR A 31 -1.68 20.33 -12.21
C THR A 31 -2.22 19.60 -10.99
N LEU A 32 -1.41 18.72 -10.41
CA LEU A 32 -1.60 18.23 -9.05
C LEU A 32 -1.74 19.42 -8.09
N GLY A 33 -2.58 19.25 -7.07
CA GLY A 33 -2.79 20.28 -6.06
C GLY A 33 -1.49 20.69 -5.35
N THR A 34 -1.49 21.90 -4.80
CA THR A 34 -0.31 22.54 -4.21
C THR A 34 0.39 21.64 -3.18
N GLY A 35 1.72 21.58 -3.24
CA GLY A 35 2.54 20.78 -2.33
C GLY A 35 2.72 19.32 -2.77
N LEU A 36 2.38 18.97 -4.02
CA LEU A 36 2.71 17.70 -4.65
C LEU A 36 3.59 17.92 -5.89
N LEU A 37 4.59 17.06 -6.07
CA LEU A 37 5.58 17.16 -7.14
C LEU A 37 5.10 16.46 -8.42
N GLU A 38 4.44 17.19 -9.32
CA GLU A 38 3.91 16.65 -10.59
C GLU A 38 4.96 15.88 -11.41
N ARG A 39 6.19 16.39 -11.49
CA ARG A 39 7.28 15.75 -12.26
C ARG A 39 7.62 14.33 -11.79
N LEU A 40 7.25 13.98 -10.55
CA LEU A 40 7.49 12.68 -9.97
C LEU A 40 6.28 11.74 -10.09
N ALA A 41 5.12 12.20 -10.56
CA ALA A 41 3.89 11.42 -10.60
C ALA A 41 4.06 10.05 -11.30
N LEU A 42 4.55 10.06 -12.54
CA LEU A 42 4.74 8.83 -13.31
C LEU A 42 5.89 7.95 -12.76
N PRO A 43 7.10 8.49 -12.49
CA PRO A 43 8.17 7.69 -11.88
C PRO A 43 7.77 7.06 -10.54
N VAL A 44 7.03 7.79 -9.69
CA VAL A 44 6.55 7.27 -8.40
C VAL A 44 5.53 6.17 -8.63
N LEU A 45 4.58 6.34 -9.55
CA LEU A 45 3.60 5.29 -9.88
C LEU A 45 4.28 4.01 -10.38
N LEU A 46 5.18 4.13 -11.36
CA LEU A 46 5.90 2.98 -11.90
C LEU A 46 6.82 2.34 -10.85
N GLY A 47 7.44 3.15 -9.98
CA GLY A 47 8.19 2.65 -8.83
C GLY A 47 7.33 1.82 -7.88
N HIS A 48 6.08 2.24 -7.62
CA HIS A 48 5.16 1.46 -6.79
C HIS A 48 4.75 0.14 -7.43
N VAL A 49 4.62 0.08 -8.77
CA VAL A 49 4.39 -1.21 -9.47
C VAL A 49 5.53 -2.18 -9.21
N VAL A 50 6.78 -1.70 -9.31
CA VAL A 50 7.97 -2.53 -9.03
C VAL A 50 8.02 -2.96 -7.57
N ILE A 51 7.74 -2.05 -6.63
CA ILE A 51 7.68 -2.37 -5.19
C ILE A 51 6.58 -3.40 -4.91
N ALA A 52 5.38 -3.23 -5.47
CA ALA A 52 4.26 -4.15 -5.29
C ALA A 52 4.63 -5.55 -5.79
N LEU A 53 5.22 -5.67 -6.98
CA LEU A 53 5.72 -6.94 -7.50
C LEU A 53 6.77 -7.54 -6.56
N ALA A 54 7.82 -6.80 -6.22
CA ALA A 54 8.93 -7.31 -5.42
C ALA A 54 8.51 -7.71 -4.00
N TYR A 55 7.61 -6.94 -3.37
CA TYR A 55 7.22 -7.12 -1.98
C TYR A 55 6.09 -8.14 -1.79
N THR A 56 5.16 -8.23 -2.76
CA THR A 56 4.00 -9.12 -2.67
C THR A 56 4.32 -10.53 -3.18
N THR A 57 5.19 -10.67 -4.19
CA THR A 57 5.56 -11.98 -4.77
C THR A 57 5.92 -13.05 -3.72
N PRO A 58 6.86 -12.82 -2.77
CA PRO A 58 7.22 -13.87 -1.83
C PRO A 58 6.09 -14.20 -0.84
N TRP A 59 5.31 -13.20 -0.43
CA TRP A 59 4.18 -13.37 0.49
C TRP A 59 3.07 -14.17 -0.18
N ASP A 60 2.74 -13.83 -1.41
CA ASP A 60 1.65 -14.46 -2.13
C ASP A 60 1.97 -15.91 -2.53
N ASN A 61 3.21 -16.16 -2.96
CA ASN A 61 3.68 -17.53 -3.16
C ASN A 61 3.63 -18.36 -1.89
N TYR A 62 3.92 -17.77 -0.73
CA TYR A 62 3.80 -18.46 0.53
C TYR A 62 2.35 -18.84 0.84
N LEU A 63 1.40 -17.92 0.65
CA LEU A 63 -0.03 -18.18 0.87
C LEU A 63 -0.54 -19.34 0.00
N VAL A 64 -0.23 -19.34 -1.30
CA VAL A 64 -0.67 -20.40 -2.21
C VAL A 64 0.08 -21.71 -1.92
N ALA A 65 1.37 -21.67 -1.59
CA ALA A 65 2.14 -22.86 -1.24
C ALA A 65 1.69 -23.50 0.09
N THR A 66 1.05 -22.74 0.98
CA THR A 66 0.51 -23.21 2.27
C THR A 66 -1.01 -23.40 2.23
N GLU A 67 -1.60 -23.38 1.03
CA GLU A 67 -3.02 -23.66 0.79
C GLU A 67 -3.97 -22.72 1.53
N VAL A 68 -3.52 -21.52 1.92
CA VAL A 68 -4.41 -20.50 2.51
C VAL A 68 -5.51 -20.11 1.52
N TRP A 69 -5.15 -20.11 0.23
CA TRP A 69 -6.08 -20.00 -0.88
C TRP A 69 -5.46 -20.62 -2.14
N TRP A 70 -6.31 -20.94 -3.11
CA TRP A 70 -5.90 -21.54 -4.38
C TRP A 70 -6.80 -21.14 -5.53
N TYR A 71 -6.31 -21.38 -6.74
CA TYR A 71 -7.01 -21.10 -7.99
C TYR A 71 -7.63 -22.38 -8.57
N ASP A 72 -8.74 -22.23 -9.28
CA ASP A 72 -9.24 -23.30 -10.14
C ASP A 72 -8.32 -23.46 -11.37
N PRO A 73 -7.68 -24.63 -11.58
CA PRO A 73 -6.78 -24.86 -12.71
C PRO A 73 -7.42 -24.63 -14.08
N ASP A 74 -8.75 -24.79 -14.21
CA ASP A 74 -9.48 -24.58 -15.46
C ASP A 74 -9.78 -23.10 -15.73
N LEU A 75 -9.60 -22.23 -14.73
CA LEU A 75 -9.89 -20.79 -14.81
C LEU A 75 -8.64 -19.91 -14.87
N VAL A 76 -7.45 -20.51 -14.84
CA VAL A 76 -6.15 -19.85 -15.05
C VAL A 76 -5.45 -20.44 -16.27
N THR A 77 -4.45 -19.74 -16.80
CA THR A 77 -3.66 -20.16 -17.96
C THR A 77 -2.71 -21.32 -17.67
N GLY A 78 -2.48 -21.64 -16.40
CA GLY A 78 -1.51 -22.63 -15.95
C GLY A 78 -0.04 -22.18 -16.03
N LEU A 79 0.22 -20.95 -16.49
CA LEU A 79 1.55 -20.36 -16.44
C LEU A 79 1.77 -19.77 -15.03
N THR A 80 2.75 -20.30 -14.30
CA THR A 80 3.06 -19.84 -12.95
C THR A 80 4.48 -19.29 -12.83
N LEU A 81 4.66 -18.39 -11.88
CA LEU A 81 5.97 -18.04 -11.33
C LEU A 81 5.96 -18.52 -9.87
N GLY A 82 6.70 -19.61 -9.60
CA GLY A 82 6.53 -20.34 -8.35
C GLY A 82 5.18 -21.06 -8.32
N TRP A 83 4.37 -20.79 -7.29
CA TRP A 83 3.05 -21.39 -7.07
C TRP A 83 1.91 -20.55 -7.66
N VAL A 84 2.18 -19.27 -7.93
CA VAL A 84 1.16 -18.28 -8.27
C VAL A 84 1.05 -18.13 -9.80
N PRO A 85 -0.16 -18.08 -10.37
CA PRO A 85 -0.39 -17.88 -11.81
C PRO A 85 -0.04 -16.45 -12.25
N ILE A 86 0.38 -16.27 -13.51
CA ILE A 86 0.78 -14.96 -14.08
C ILE A 86 -0.33 -13.90 -14.02
N GLU A 87 -1.59 -14.34 -13.95
CA GLU A 87 -2.77 -13.51 -13.78
C GLU A 87 -2.70 -12.69 -12.49
N GLU A 88 -2.23 -13.29 -11.41
CA GLU A 88 -2.10 -12.62 -10.11
C GLU A 88 -1.02 -11.52 -10.15
N TYR A 89 0.12 -11.80 -10.78
CA TYR A 89 1.14 -10.79 -11.01
C TYR A 89 0.62 -9.64 -11.88
N THR A 90 -0.24 -9.97 -12.85
CA THR A 90 -0.95 -8.97 -13.65
C THR A 90 -1.88 -8.15 -12.76
N PHE A 91 -2.61 -8.80 -11.83
CA PHE A 91 -3.44 -8.14 -10.84
C PHE A 91 -2.64 -7.16 -9.97
N PHE A 92 -1.47 -7.54 -9.44
CA PHE A 92 -0.60 -6.63 -8.67
C PHE A 92 -0.29 -5.35 -9.43
N ILE A 93 0.04 -5.49 -10.73
CA ILE A 93 0.34 -4.37 -11.62
C ILE A 93 -0.90 -3.51 -11.83
N VAL A 94 -2.02 -4.11 -12.28
CA VAL A 94 -3.20 -3.33 -12.66
C VAL A 94 -3.91 -2.72 -11.45
N GLN A 95 -3.89 -3.36 -10.29
CA GLN A 95 -4.40 -2.81 -9.03
C GLN A 95 -3.57 -1.60 -8.61
N THR A 96 -2.24 -1.71 -8.62
CA THR A 96 -1.35 -0.60 -8.28
C THR A 96 -1.56 0.58 -9.23
N LEU A 97 -1.67 0.32 -10.53
CA LEU A 97 -1.94 1.35 -11.53
C LEU A 97 -3.32 1.99 -11.35
N LEU A 98 -4.36 1.19 -11.10
CA LEU A 98 -5.73 1.67 -10.87
C LEU A 98 -5.77 2.63 -9.68
N SER A 99 -5.25 2.20 -8.53
CA SER A 99 -5.23 2.99 -7.30
C SER A 99 -4.37 4.23 -7.41
N GLY A 100 -3.20 4.11 -8.04
CA GLY A 100 -2.30 5.24 -8.25
C GLY A 100 -2.84 6.27 -9.24
N LEU A 101 -3.43 5.85 -10.36
CA LEU A 101 -4.06 6.77 -11.32
C LEU A 101 -5.31 7.43 -10.75
N LEU A 102 -6.10 6.72 -9.94
CA LEU A 102 -7.22 7.30 -9.21
C LEU A 102 -6.72 8.35 -8.22
N LEU A 103 -5.67 8.07 -7.44
CA LEU A 103 -5.05 9.03 -6.53
C LEU A 103 -4.59 10.30 -7.26
N LEU A 104 -3.90 10.14 -8.39
CA LEU A 104 -3.45 11.27 -9.21
C LEU A 104 -4.64 12.07 -9.75
N THR A 105 -5.72 11.41 -10.16
CA THR A 105 -6.96 12.08 -10.58
C THR A 105 -7.50 12.90 -9.41
N LEU A 106 -7.75 12.28 -8.27
CA LEU A 106 -8.26 12.94 -7.07
C LEU A 106 -7.38 14.13 -6.65
N ALA A 107 -6.06 14.00 -6.76
CA ALA A 107 -5.11 15.07 -6.42
C ALA A 107 -5.24 16.32 -7.30
N ARG A 108 -5.84 16.22 -8.49
CA ARG A 108 -6.11 17.37 -9.39
C ARG A 108 -7.47 18.03 -9.12
N TYR A 109 -8.43 17.30 -8.54
CA TYR A 109 -9.80 17.79 -8.35
C TYR A 109 -10.12 18.14 -6.90
N LEU A 110 -9.46 17.52 -5.93
CA LEU A 110 -9.73 17.78 -4.52
C LEU A 110 -8.90 18.97 -4.04
N PRO A 111 -9.50 19.90 -3.27
CA PRO A 111 -8.78 21.04 -2.74
C PRO A 111 -7.73 20.58 -1.73
N LEU A 112 -6.46 20.68 -2.12
CA LEU A 112 -5.32 20.51 -1.21
C LEU A 112 -4.99 21.89 -0.64
N ILE A 113 -5.45 22.18 0.58
CA ILE A 113 -5.06 23.39 1.31
C ILE A 113 -4.13 22.95 2.45
N PRO A 114 -2.81 22.82 2.22
CA PRO A 114 -1.91 22.38 3.27
C PRO A 114 -1.57 23.57 4.16
N HIS A 115 -2.32 23.76 5.25
CA HIS A 115 -1.72 24.32 6.46
C HIS A 115 -0.92 23.20 7.13
N PHE A 116 0.25 22.89 6.57
CA PHE A 116 1.11 21.87 7.13
C PHE A 116 1.78 22.38 8.40
N ARG A 117 1.65 21.61 9.47
CA ARG A 117 2.40 21.81 10.72
C ARG A 117 3.02 20.48 11.10
N PRO A 118 4.36 20.40 11.29
CA PRO A 118 4.99 19.18 11.76
C PRO A 118 4.42 18.71 13.10
N GLN A 119 4.01 17.45 13.18
CA GLN A 119 3.44 16.86 14.41
C GLN A 119 4.15 15.55 14.75
N ALA A 120 5.26 15.65 15.50
CA ALA A 120 6.02 14.48 15.92
C ALA A 120 5.20 13.52 16.80
N GLY A 121 4.32 14.07 17.65
CA GLY A 121 3.41 13.27 18.49
C GLY A 121 2.48 12.38 17.66
N LEU A 122 1.94 12.89 16.55
CA LEU A 122 1.07 12.12 15.67
C LEU A 122 1.82 10.94 15.02
N ARG A 123 3.04 11.17 14.53
CA ARG A 123 3.86 10.09 13.94
C ARG A 123 4.22 9.03 14.98
N ARG A 124 4.65 9.44 16.17
CA ARG A 124 4.97 8.53 17.27
C ARG A 124 3.75 7.70 17.67
N ASN A 125 2.61 8.35 17.87
CA ASN A 125 1.38 7.67 18.28
C ASN A 125 0.88 6.71 17.20
N ALA A 126 0.98 7.09 15.91
CA ALA A 126 0.62 6.21 14.80
C ALA A 126 1.47 4.94 14.79
N VAL A 127 2.80 5.06 14.95
CA VAL A 127 3.71 3.91 15.05
C VAL A 127 3.38 3.03 16.26
N LEU A 128 3.11 3.63 17.43
CA LEU A 128 2.75 2.87 18.63
C LEU A 128 1.46 2.08 18.44
N VAL A 129 0.41 2.71 17.91
CA VAL A 129 -0.89 2.05 17.67
C VAL A 129 -0.75 0.93 16.65
N LEU A 130 -0.07 1.19 15.53
CA LEU A 130 0.17 0.17 14.49
C LEU A 130 1.08 -0.96 14.99
N GLY A 131 2.05 -0.66 15.86
CA GLY A 131 2.93 -1.65 16.47
C GLY A 131 2.20 -2.57 17.43
N VAL A 132 1.31 -2.03 18.26
CA VAL A 132 0.41 -2.85 19.10
C VAL A 132 -0.52 -3.70 18.23
N LEU A 133 -1.11 -3.10 17.19
CA LEU A 133 -1.96 -3.84 16.26
C LEU A 133 -1.22 -5.00 15.58
N TRP A 134 0.02 -4.77 15.14
CA TRP A 134 0.86 -5.80 14.54
C TRP A 134 1.22 -6.91 15.52
N LEU A 135 1.58 -6.56 16.77
CA LEU A 135 1.86 -7.56 17.80
C LEU A 135 0.65 -8.43 18.08
N VAL A 136 -0.55 -7.85 18.12
CA VAL A 136 -1.80 -8.60 18.29
C VAL A 136 -2.10 -9.45 17.05
N SER A 137 -1.91 -8.91 15.84
CA SER A 137 -2.30 -9.60 14.62
C SER A 137 -1.47 -10.85 14.33
N ILE A 138 -0.21 -10.93 14.79
CA ILE A 138 0.62 -12.12 14.59
C ILE A 138 0.35 -13.22 15.64
N THR A 139 -0.40 -12.94 16.70
CA THR A 139 -0.65 -13.93 17.76
C THR A 139 -1.30 -15.23 17.28
N PRO A 140 -2.25 -15.25 16.32
CA PRO A 140 -2.81 -16.51 15.81
C PRO A 140 -1.74 -17.44 15.25
N LEU A 141 -0.74 -16.91 14.54
CA LEU A 141 0.37 -17.69 13.98
C LEU A 141 1.28 -18.25 15.08
N LEU A 142 1.49 -17.50 16.17
CA LEU A 142 2.34 -17.93 17.28
C LEU A 142 1.71 -19.04 18.11
N ILE A 143 0.39 -19.06 18.23
CA ILE A 143 -0.34 -20.07 19.03
C ILE A 143 -0.89 -21.21 18.18
N GLY A 144 -0.72 -21.18 16.85
CA GLY A 144 -1.24 -22.19 15.92
C GLY A 144 -2.77 -22.18 15.82
N TRP A 145 -3.39 -20.99 15.77
CA TRP A 145 -4.84 -20.87 15.59
C TRP A 145 -5.19 -20.74 14.11
N ASP A 146 -5.55 -21.86 13.48
CA ASP A 146 -5.75 -21.96 12.03
C ASP A 146 -6.77 -20.94 11.47
N PRO A 147 -7.97 -20.73 12.04
CA PRO A 147 -8.94 -19.74 11.54
C PRO A 147 -8.43 -18.29 11.51
N GLY A 148 -7.37 -17.97 12.26
CA GLY A 148 -6.75 -16.65 12.25
C GLY A 148 -5.56 -16.53 11.29
N THR A 149 -5.16 -17.61 10.62
CA THR A 149 -3.92 -17.66 9.83
C THR A 149 -3.93 -16.66 8.68
N TYR A 150 -4.99 -16.62 7.87
CA TYR A 150 -5.00 -15.73 6.71
C TYR A 150 -4.90 -14.26 7.11
N LEU A 151 -5.79 -13.81 8.00
CA LEU A 151 -5.80 -12.44 8.52
C LEU A 151 -4.48 -12.06 9.21
N ALA A 152 -3.87 -13.00 9.94
CA ALA A 152 -2.60 -12.78 10.60
C ALA A 152 -1.44 -12.63 9.61
N LEU A 153 -1.43 -13.40 8.52
CA LEU A 153 -0.44 -13.29 7.45
C LEU A 153 -0.58 -11.97 6.69
N GLU A 154 -1.80 -11.52 6.41
CA GLU A 154 -2.08 -10.22 5.78
C GLU A 154 -1.58 -9.05 6.63
N LEU A 155 -2.03 -8.97 7.89
CA LEU A 155 -1.69 -7.87 8.79
C LEU A 155 -0.21 -7.92 9.19
N GLY A 156 0.32 -9.12 9.41
CA GLY A 156 1.73 -9.37 9.70
C GLY A 156 2.65 -8.85 8.59
N TRP A 157 2.22 -8.99 7.33
CA TRP A 157 2.91 -8.50 6.13
C TRP A 157 2.72 -7.01 5.88
N ALA A 158 1.49 -6.50 5.93
CA ALA A 158 1.19 -5.13 5.51
C ALA A 158 1.52 -4.06 6.56
N LEU A 159 1.34 -4.35 7.86
CA LEU A 159 1.50 -3.34 8.90
C LEU A 159 2.95 -2.84 9.05
N PRO A 160 4.03 -3.64 8.90
CA PRO A 160 5.40 -3.13 8.96
C PRO A 160 5.71 -1.99 7.99
N PRO A 161 5.47 -2.10 6.67
CA PRO A 161 5.65 -0.97 5.77
C PRO A 161 4.69 0.19 6.06
N ILE A 162 3.44 -0.05 6.50
CA ILE A 162 2.53 1.03 6.92
C ILE A 162 3.09 1.77 8.15
N MET A 163 3.68 1.08 9.11
CA MET A 163 4.36 1.67 10.27
C MET A 163 5.51 2.57 9.85
N LEU A 164 6.33 2.12 8.89
CA LEU A 164 7.43 2.93 8.36
C LEU A 164 6.91 4.21 7.70
N GLN A 165 5.87 4.10 6.88
CA GLN A 165 5.23 5.25 6.21
C GLN A 165 4.61 6.22 7.22
N ALA A 166 3.89 5.71 8.23
CA ALA A 166 3.27 6.51 9.28
C ALA A 166 4.33 7.18 10.19
N GLY A 167 5.39 6.45 10.56
CA GLY A 167 6.50 6.98 11.34
C GLY A 167 7.26 8.08 10.60
N PHE A 168 7.41 7.94 9.28
CA PHE A 168 8.01 8.96 8.44
C PHE A 168 7.11 10.20 8.29
N GLY A 169 5.80 10.02 8.05
CA GLY A 169 4.97 11.11 7.55
C GLY A 169 3.48 11.09 7.89
N ALA A 170 3.04 10.49 9.01
CA ALA A 170 1.62 10.53 9.42
C ALA A 170 1.05 11.96 9.51
N ASP A 171 1.87 12.96 9.86
CA ASP A 171 1.48 14.37 9.87
C ASP A 171 1.26 14.96 8.46
N ILE A 172 2.07 14.54 7.48
CA ILE A 172 1.92 14.90 6.07
C ILE A 172 0.67 14.23 5.48
N LEU A 173 0.45 12.95 5.81
CA LEU A 173 -0.71 12.19 5.39
C LEU A 173 -2.00 12.77 5.97
N TRP A 174 -2.00 13.14 7.25
CA TRP A 174 -3.17 13.70 7.92
C TRP A 174 -3.55 15.09 7.40
N SER A 175 -2.58 15.93 7.04
CA SER A 175 -2.86 17.21 6.38
C SER A 175 -3.54 17.03 5.01
N ARG A 176 -3.36 15.86 4.39
CA ARG A 176 -3.93 15.45 3.10
C ARG A 176 -5.01 14.37 3.22
N ARG A 177 -5.63 14.21 4.40
CA ARG A 177 -6.66 13.16 4.64
C ARG A 177 -7.84 13.20 3.66
N ARG A 178 -8.18 14.39 3.14
CA ARG A 178 -9.22 14.53 2.10
C ARG A 178 -8.85 13.90 0.77
N LEU A 179 -7.56 13.69 0.50
CA LEU A 179 -7.06 12.96 -0.66
C LEU A 179 -6.82 11.49 -0.31
N VAL A 180 -6.16 11.23 0.82
CA VAL A 180 -5.78 9.87 1.26
C VAL A 180 -7.00 8.99 1.51
N VAL A 181 -8.01 9.47 2.23
CA VAL A 181 -9.20 8.67 2.58
C VAL A 181 -9.96 8.19 1.33
N PRO A 182 -10.41 9.07 0.40
CA PRO A 182 -11.07 8.58 -0.81
C PRO A 182 -10.12 7.80 -1.71
N GLY A 183 -8.82 8.14 -1.73
CA GLY A 183 -7.81 7.38 -2.47
C GLY A 183 -7.70 5.93 -2.02
N ILE A 184 -7.94 5.63 -0.74
CA ILE A 184 -7.95 4.26 -0.20
C ILE A 184 -9.33 3.63 -0.36
N LEU A 185 -10.40 4.31 0.07
CA LEU A 185 -11.73 3.71 0.20
C LEU A 185 -12.39 3.43 -1.16
N LEU A 186 -12.23 4.31 -2.15
CA LEU A 186 -12.86 4.12 -3.47
C LEU A 186 -12.34 2.87 -4.19
N PRO A 187 -11.02 2.66 -4.36
CA PRO A 187 -10.54 1.43 -4.99
C PRO A 187 -10.78 0.21 -4.10
N THR A 188 -10.76 0.34 -2.76
CA THR A 188 -11.07 -0.78 -1.86
C THR A 188 -12.49 -1.29 -2.09
N VAL A 189 -13.48 -0.40 -2.04
CA VAL A 189 -14.89 -0.77 -2.27
C VAL A 189 -15.08 -1.35 -3.67
N TYR A 190 -14.46 -0.74 -4.68
CA TYR A 190 -14.54 -1.24 -6.05
C TYR A 190 -13.98 -2.66 -6.18
N LEU A 191 -12.79 -2.91 -5.65
CA LEU A 191 -12.13 -4.21 -5.73
C LEU A 191 -12.87 -5.29 -4.93
N CYS A 192 -13.40 -4.95 -3.74
CA CYS A 192 -14.26 -5.87 -2.98
C CYS A 192 -15.47 -6.33 -3.79
N LEU A 193 -16.08 -5.43 -4.58
CA LEU A 193 -17.21 -5.79 -5.44
C LEU A 193 -16.80 -6.72 -6.58
N VAL A 194 -15.63 -6.45 -7.20
CA VAL A 194 -15.07 -7.31 -8.26
C VAL A 194 -14.72 -8.69 -7.71
N ASP A 195 -14.11 -8.72 -6.53
CA ASP A 195 -13.68 -9.94 -5.85
C ASP A 195 -14.86 -10.83 -5.45
N ALA A 196 -15.92 -10.25 -4.89
CA ALA A 196 -17.15 -10.96 -4.59
C ALA A 196 -17.77 -11.62 -5.84
N ILE A 197 -17.66 -10.98 -7.02
CA ILE A 197 -18.10 -11.57 -8.29
C ILE A 197 -17.18 -12.73 -8.69
N ALA A 198 -15.87 -12.58 -8.53
CA ALA A 198 -14.89 -13.58 -8.94
C ALA A 198 -14.96 -14.85 -8.07
N ILE A 199 -15.02 -14.71 -6.73
CA ILE A 199 -15.22 -15.80 -5.77
C ILE A 199 -16.53 -16.53 -6.08
N ASN A 200 -17.64 -15.80 -6.26
CA ASN A 200 -18.92 -16.42 -6.61
C ASN A 200 -18.89 -17.13 -7.97
N SER A 201 -17.91 -16.81 -8.84
CA SER A 201 -17.69 -17.47 -10.12
C SER A 201 -16.67 -18.61 -10.08
N GLY A 202 -16.12 -18.93 -8.90
CA GLY A 202 -15.20 -20.04 -8.63
C GLY A 202 -13.75 -19.80 -9.04
N THR A 203 -13.35 -18.57 -9.38
CA THR A 203 -12.00 -18.30 -9.92
C THR A 203 -10.89 -18.64 -8.94
N TRP A 204 -11.09 -18.33 -7.65
CA TRP A 204 -10.26 -18.77 -6.54
C TRP A 204 -11.13 -19.11 -5.35
N THR A 205 -10.57 -19.89 -4.43
CA THR A 205 -11.20 -20.32 -3.19
C THR A 205 -10.25 -20.08 -2.04
N ILE A 206 -10.77 -19.47 -0.97
CA ILE A 206 -10.06 -19.27 0.29
C ILE A 206 -10.37 -20.47 1.19
N ASP A 207 -9.35 -20.98 1.89
CA ASP A 207 -9.50 -22.11 2.80
C ASP A 207 -10.44 -21.74 3.97
N PRO A 208 -11.59 -22.41 4.12
CA PRO A 208 -12.49 -22.17 5.24
C PRO A 208 -11.87 -22.50 6.61
N SER A 209 -10.84 -23.34 6.65
CA SER A 209 -10.15 -23.72 7.89
C SER A 209 -9.12 -22.67 8.33
N GLN A 210 -8.59 -21.89 7.40
CA GLN A 210 -7.56 -20.87 7.65
C GLN A 210 -8.09 -19.43 7.67
N SER A 211 -9.41 -19.26 7.51
CA SER A 211 -10.13 -17.99 7.54
C SER A 211 -11.07 -17.88 8.73
N THR A 212 -11.40 -16.66 9.12
CA THR A 212 -12.20 -16.35 10.32
C THR A 212 -13.66 -16.77 10.19
N GLY A 213 -14.12 -17.11 8.99
CA GLY A 213 -15.51 -17.45 8.69
C GLY A 213 -16.47 -16.26 8.70
N ILE A 214 -15.97 -15.03 8.84
CA ILE A 214 -16.78 -13.82 8.80
C ILE A 214 -17.01 -13.41 7.35
N MET A 215 -18.26 -13.50 6.89
CA MET A 215 -18.64 -13.19 5.51
C MET A 215 -19.34 -11.84 5.41
N VAL A 216 -18.83 -10.96 4.55
CA VAL A 216 -19.42 -9.68 4.17
C VAL A 216 -20.38 -9.90 2.99
N GLY A 217 -21.63 -9.47 3.15
CA GLY A 217 -22.67 -9.66 2.14
C GLY A 217 -23.00 -11.13 1.85
N GLY A 218 -22.57 -12.05 2.71
CA GLY A 218 -22.76 -13.50 2.57
C GLY A 218 -21.86 -14.18 1.53
N VAL A 219 -20.92 -13.45 0.91
CA VAL A 219 -20.09 -13.97 -0.20
C VAL A 219 -18.61 -13.71 0.01
N LEU A 220 -18.23 -12.52 0.48
CA LEU A 220 -16.84 -12.08 0.54
C LEU A 220 -16.27 -12.28 1.95
N PRO A 221 -15.21 -13.07 2.16
CA PRO A 221 -14.54 -13.14 3.46
C PRO A 221 -14.05 -11.76 3.92
N ILE A 222 -14.05 -11.51 5.23
CA ILE A 222 -13.60 -10.21 5.77
C ILE A 222 -12.13 -9.93 5.45
N GLU A 223 -11.33 -10.99 5.36
CA GLU A 223 -9.92 -10.97 4.98
C GLU A 223 -9.74 -10.28 3.62
N GLU A 224 -10.53 -10.62 2.61
CA GLU A 224 -10.45 -9.96 1.29
C GLU A 224 -10.72 -8.44 1.37
N VAL A 225 -11.66 -8.02 2.22
CA VAL A 225 -11.90 -6.58 2.45
C VAL A 225 -10.67 -5.93 3.10
N VAL A 226 -10.04 -6.63 4.04
CA VAL A 226 -8.82 -6.20 4.72
C VAL A 226 -7.65 -6.17 3.73
N PHE A 227 -7.47 -7.18 2.90
CA PHE A 227 -6.47 -7.27 1.84
C PHE A 227 -6.56 -6.08 0.89
N PHE A 228 -7.73 -5.79 0.30
CA PHE A 228 -7.89 -4.63 -0.57
C PHE A 228 -7.69 -3.31 0.18
N PHE A 229 -8.14 -3.22 1.43
CA PHE A 229 -7.89 -2.03 2.23
C PHE A 229 -6.39 -1.80 2.49
N LEU A 230 -5.65 -2.85 2.84
CA LEU A 230 -4.22 -2.79 3.14
C LEU A 230 -3.39 -2.49 1.89
N THR A 231 -3.62 -3.19 0.78
CA THR A 231 -2.91 -2.97 -0.49
C THR A 231 -3.15 -1.55 -1.01
N ASN A 232 -4.38 -1.06 -0.98
CA ASN A 232 -4.69 0.33 -1.34
C ASN A 232 -4.07 1.34 -0.36
N THR A 233 -4.03 1.01 0.93
CA THR A 233 -3.33 1.84 1.93
C THR A 233 -1.85 1.94 1.62
N LEU A 234 -1.16 0.84 1.34
CA LEU A 234 0.27 0.83 1.01
C LEU A 234 0.58 1.72 -0.20
N VAL A 235 -0.19 1.58 -1.28
CA VAL A 235 -0.01 2.38 -2.51
C VAL A 235 -0.30 3.85 -2.25
N VAL A 236 -1.45 4.17 -1.64
CA VAL A 236 -1.90 5.57 -1.49
C VAL A 236 -1.01 6.33 -0.52
N LEU A 237 -0.67 5.74 0.62
CA LEU A 237 0.23 6.37 1.58
C LEU A 237 1.63 6.57 0.97
N GLY A 238 2.17 5.55 0.29
CA GLY A 238 3.51 5.59 -0.29
C GLY A 238 3.62 6.65 -1.38
N MET A 239 2.67 6.66 -2.32
CA MET A 239 2.62 7.65 -3.38
C MET A 239 2.43 9.07 -2.82
N THR A 240 1.51 9.25 -1.86
CA THR A 240 1.28 10.57 -1.24
C THR A 240 2.56 11.09 -0.59
N LEU A 241 3.29 10.25 0.15
CA LEU A 241 4.54 10.63 0.79
C LEU A 241 5.63 10.94 -0.22
N MET A 242 5.81 10.13 -1.26
CA MET A 242 6.85 10.36 -2.27
C MET A 242 6.61 11.61 -3.13
N LEU A 243 5.34 11.99 -3.32
CA LEU A 243 4.95 13.18 -4.06
C LEU A 243 4.94 14.45 -3.21
N ALA A 244 4.74 14.36 -1.89
CA ALA A 244 4.63 15.53 -1.02
C ALA A 244 5.95 16.31 -0.88
N GLU A 245 5.92 17.61 -1.11
CA GLU A 245 7.10 18.49 -0.98
C GLU A 245 7.72 18.46 0.42
N GLU A 246 6.88 18.36 1.45
CA GLU A 246 7.29 18.30 2.85
C GLU A 246 8.13 17.05 3.15
N SER A 247 7.87 15.94 2.46
CA SER A 247 8.69 14.73 2.55
C SER A 247 10.11 15.00 2.05
N HIS A 248 10.25 15.69 0.90
CA HIS A 248 11.55 16.02 0.33
C HIS A 248 12.33 17.00 1.21
N GLN A 249 11.64 17.99 1.80
CA GLN A 249 12.25 18.90 2.78
C GLN A 249 12.73 18.13 4.01
N ARG A 250 11.89 17.24 4.56
CA ARG A 250 12.23 16.40 5.72
C ARG A 250 13.43 15.51 5.44
N THR A 251 13.47 14.83 4.30
CA THR A 251 14.60 13.97 3.90
C THR A 251 15.89 14.78 3.77
N ARG A 252 15.85 15.98 3.16
CA ARG A 252 17.02 16.87 3.09
C ARG A 252 17.55 17.26 4.47
N HIS A 253 16.65 17.59 5.41
CA HIS A 253 17.05 17.92 6.78
C HIS A 253 17.65 16.71 7.53
N LEU A 254 17.12 15.50 7.31
CA LEU A 254 17.66 14.27 7.90
C LEU A 254 19.07 13.98 7.36
N ILE A 255 19.27 14.04 6.04
CA ILE A 255 20.58 13.83 5.40
C ILE A 255 21.60 14.87 5.89
N ALA A 256 21.21 16.14 5.97
CA ALA A 256 22.10 17.20 6.46
C ALA A 256 22.52 16.98 7.92
N ARG A 257 21.61 16.47 8.77
CA ARG A 257 21.94 16.14 10.16
C ARG A 257 22.93 14.99 10.27
N LEU A 258 22.76 13.94 9.46
CA LEU A 258 23.67 12.79 9.45
C LEU A 258 25.07 13.23 8.99
N ARG A 259 25.17 13.99 7.90
CA ARG A 259 26.45 14.50 7.40
C ARG A 259 27.17 15.39 8.42
N ASN A 260 26.44 16.27 9.11
CA ASN A 260 27.02 17.15 10.13
C ASN A 260 27.39 16.42 11.44
N GLN A 261 26.87 15.20 11.68
CA GLN A 261 27.30 14.35 12.80
C GLN A 261 28.62 13.65 12.48
N ASP A 262 28.84 13.25 11.23
CA ASP A 262 30.09 12.65 10.76
C ASP A 262 31.25 13.67 10.70
N GLU A 263 30.95 14.96 10.56
CA GLU A 263 31.94 16.05 10.51
C GLU A 263 32.33 16.66 11.87
N ARG A 264 31.81 16.16 13.02
CA ARG A 264 32.29 16.62 14.34
C ARG A 264 33.65 15.97 14.66
N PRO A 265 34.75 16.75 14.77
CA PRO A 265 36.01 16.22 15.26
C PRO A 265 35.82 15.72 16.71
N GLN A 266 36.45 14.60 17.05
CA GLN A 266 36.58 14.08 18.43
C GLN A 266 37.49 14.97 19.32
N ASP A 267 37.66 16.25 18.99
CA ASP A 267 38.61 17.15 19.65
C ASP A 267 37.98 17.87 20.84
N ILE A 268 37.48 17.11 21.82
CA ILE A 268 37.32 17.59 23.21
C ILE A 268 37.64 16.45 24.17
N GLU A 269 38.84 15.88 24.09
CA GLU A 269 39.35 15.04 25.18
C GLU A 269 40.89 15.08 25.28
N HIS A 270 41.50 16.27 25.27
CA HIS A 270 42.82 16.49 25.87
C HIS A 270 43.06 17.99 26.06
N GLY A 271 42.56 18.54 27.18
CA GLY A 271 42.71 19.97 27.45
C GLY A 271 42.53 20.38 28.90
N LEU A 272 42.75 19.48 29.86
CA LEU A 272 42.83 19.83 31.28
C LEU A 272 43.82 18.89 31.99
N GLN A 273 45.12 19.15 31.83
CA GLN A 273 46.11 18.77 32.84
C GLN A 273 46.96 19.99 33.20
N THR A 274 46.70 20.44 34.42
CA THR A 274 47.64 21.00 35.40
C THR A 274 48.44 22.24 35.01
N THR A 275 47.90 23.40 35.41
CA THR A 275 48.69 24.47 36.02
C THR A 275 49.25 23.99 37.37
N GLU A 276 50.58 23.99 37.49
CA GLU A 276 51.32 24.26 38.73
C GLU A 276 52.13 25.55 38.54
#